data_AF-A0AAV2HGP1-F1
#
_entry.id   AF-A0AAV2HGP1-F1
#
_cell.length_a   1.000
_cell.length_b   1.000
_cell.length_c   1.000
_cell.angle_alpha   90.00
_cell.angle_beta   90.00
_cell.angle_gamma   90.00
#
_symmetry.space_group_name_H-M   'P 1'
#
loop_
_entity.id
_entity.type
_entity.pdbx_description
1 polymer ?
#
loop_
_entity_poly.entity_id
_entity_poly.type
_entity_poly.pdbx_seq_one_letter_code
_entity_poly.pdbx_strand_id
1 'polypeptide(L)'
;MAAMTKIVLLFLIGYVGSVSAQETNPCKYVKNGVAAHLTTCSKYYQCNNNRGNIRSCRRSENFNPKTKTCVRASQYECPITTTTATTTTTEPTTIATTTLRTAAPCSPQEENLKRFTLYEFKGSSYFISHDFYTSANAAAQMCETICGYLAEVDNQEEEDRMHSIVGRHNVTAILIGGTDKYREGFWEFARNRRPVTYLHWHEGEPNDALHYEDCMCIMKGWVGMIDCACTPMYLPVKFVCEV
;
A
#
# COMPACT_ATOMS: atom_id res chain seq x y z
N MET A 1 51.49 53.06 4.72
CA MET A 1 50.05 53.36 4.89
C MET A 1 49.25 52.10 4.59
N ALA A 2 48.57 51.59 5.62
CA ALA A 2 47.48 50.61 5.70
C ALA A 2 47.47 49.37 4.76
N ALA A 3 47.76 48.20 5.35
CA ALA A 3 47.26 46.91 4.88
C ALA A 3 45.78 46.78 5.30
N MET A 4 44.88 46.60 4.33
CA MET A 4 43.45 46.32 4.58
C MET A 4 43.20 44.81 4.55
N THR A 5 43.05 44.23 5.73
CA THR A 5 42.61 42.85 5.96
C THR A 5 41.15 42.70 5.53
N LYS A 6 40.86 41.96 4.46
CA LYS A 6 39.49 41.59 4.07
C LYS A 6 39.03 40.39 4.90
N ILE A 7 38.19 40.66 5.90
CA ILE A 7 37.44 39.63 6.64
C ILE A 7 36.36 39.09 5.70
N VAL A 8 36.51 37.84 5.26
CA VAL A 8 35.47 37.10 4.53
C VAL A 8 34.50 36.54 5.57
N LEU A 9 33.37 37.21 5.79
CA LEU A 9 32.25 36.64 6.55
C LEU A 9 31.63 35.52 5.70
N LEU A 10 31.95 34.26 6.03
CA LEU A 10 31.22 33.09 5.56
C LEU A 10 29.85 33.07 6.26
N PHE A 11 28.84 33.60 5.59
CA PHE A 11 27.45 33.33 5.96
C PHE A 11 27.14 31.87 5.64
N LEU A 12 27.24 31.00 6.65
CA LEU A 12 26.63 29.69 6.65
C LEU A 12 25.11 29.88 6.67
N ILE A 13 24.51 30.11 5.50
CA ILE A 13 23.08 30.01 5.34
C ILE A 13 22.75 28.52 5.47
N GLY A 14 22.37 28.12 6.68
CA GLY A 14 21.72 26.84 6.92
C GLY A 14 20.48 26.78 6.06
N TYR A 15 20.56 26.09 4.93
CA TYR A 15 19.41 25.77 4.11
C TYR A 15 18.61 24.73 4.88
N VAL A 16 17.71 25.20 5.74
CA VAL A 16 16.62 24.38 6.25
C VAL A 16 15.68 24.23 5.06
N GLY A 17 16.00 23.28 4.18
CA GLY A 17 15.07 22.81 3.18
C GLY A 17 13.88 22.26 3.95
N SER A 18 12.80 23.03 4.00
CA SER A 18 11.51 22.55 4.45
C SER A 18 11.19 21.33 3.58
N VAL A 19 11.31 20.13 4.15
CA VAL A 19 10.73 18.94 3.58
C VAL A 19 9.23 19.22 3.54
N SER A 20 8.75 19.66 2.37
CA SER A 20 7.33 19.72 2.11
C SER A 20 6.84 18.29 2.30
N ALA A 21 6.09 18.05 3.37
CA ALA A 21 5.22 16.90 3.44
C ALA A 21 4.36 16.99 2.19
N GLN A 22 4.63 16.13 1.22
CA GLN A 22 3.83 16.05 0.01
C GLN A 22 2.44 15.66 0.47
N GLU A 23 1.55 16.65 0.55
CA GLU A 23 0.14 16.47 0.86
C GLU A 23 -0.43 15.65 -0.30
N THR A 24 -0.48 14.33 -0.12
CA THR A 24 -0.87 13.38 -1.15
C THR A 24 -2.36 13.54 -1.42
N ASN A 25 -2.75 14.51 -2.25
CA ASN A 25 -4.14 14.74 -2.66
C ASN A 25 -4.75 13.42 -3.17
N PRO A 26 -5.68 12.79 -2.41
CA PRO A 26 -6.25 11.50 -2.78
C PRO A 26 -7.03 11.55 -4.10
N CYS A 27 -7.48 12.74 -4.53
CA CYS A 27 -8.17 12.93 -5.78
C CYS A 27 -7.28 12.72 -7.02
N LYS A 28 -5.95 12.58 -6.87
CA LYS A 28 -5.11 12.11 -7.97
C LYS A 28 -5.55 10.72 -8.46
N TYR A 29 -6.08 9.90 -7.57
CA TYR A 29 -6.52 8.52 -7.84
C TYR A 29 -8.04 8.40 -7.96
N VAL A 30 -8.79 9.41 -7.50
CA VAL A 30 -10.26 9.49 -7.64
C VAL A 30 -10.59 10.66 -8.57
N LYS A 31 -10.68 10.43 -9.89
CA LYS A 31 -10.90 11.49 -10.90
C LYS A 31 -12.19 12.29 -10.62
N ASN A 32 -13.30 11.61 -10.33
CA ASN A 32 -14.59 12.21 -9.99
C ASN A 32 -15.25 11.37 -8.88
N GLY A 33 -15.57 11.98 -7.74
CA GLY A 33 -16.15 11.24 -6.61
C GLY A 33 -15.81 11.84 -5.25
N VAL A 34 -15.70 10.98 -4.23
CA VAL A 34 -15.31 11.37 -2.88
C VAL A 34 -14.23 10.45 -2.33
N ALA A 35 -13.29 10.99 -1.56
CA ALA A 35 -12.17 10.25 -0.97
C ALA A 35 -11.98 10.60 0.50
N ALA A 36 -11.48 9.66 1.31
CA ALA A 36 -11.25 9.90 2.74
C ALA A 36 -10.20 10.99 2.98
N HIS A 37 -10.40 11.84 4.00
CA HIS A 37 -9.37 12.81 4.37
C HIS A 37 -8.20 12.13 5.09
N LEU A 38 -6.97 12.55 4.79
CA LEU A 38 -5.72 11.89 5.22
C LEU A 38 -5.56 11.72 6.73
N THR A 39 -6.04 12.68 7.51
CA THR A 39 -5.76 12.75 8.95
C THR A 39 -7.01 12.81 9.84
N THR A 40 -8.22 12.78 9.27
CA THR A 40 -9.45 12.82 10.07
C THR A 40 -10.62 12.22 9.30
N CYS A 41 -11.46 11.42 9.96
CA CYS A 41 -12.70 10.92 9.35
C CYS A 41 -13.84 11.95 9.39
N SER A 42 -13.70 13.06 10.12
CA SER A 42 -14.72 14.12 10.13
C SER A 42 -14.76 14.89 8.80
N LYS A 43 -13.75 14.70 7.95
CA LYS A 43 -13.62 15.34 6.65
C LYS A 43 -13.42 14.31 5.54
N TYR A 44 -13.74 14.72 4.33
CA TYR A 44 -13.51 13.96 3.10
C TYR A 44 -13.20 14.93 1.96
N TYR A 45 -12.58 14.46 0.89
CA TYR A 45 -12.37 15.20 -0.33
C TYR A 45 -13.54 14.97 -1.28
N GLN A 46 -14.05 16.04 -1.89
CA GLN A 46 -14.90 15.99 -3.07
C GLN A 46 -14.03 16.23 -4.30
N CYS A 47 -13.83 15.18 -5.09
CA CYS A 47 -12.88 15.13 -6.18
C CYS A 47 -13.54 15.48 -7.52
N ASN A 48 -12.91 16.38 -8.27
CA ASN A 48 -13.30 16.73 -9.64
C ASN A 48 -12.04 17.01 -10.46
N ASN A 49 -11.80 16.23 -11.51
CA ASN A 49 -10.64 16.34 -12.40
C ASN A 49 -9.31 16.47 -11.64
N ASN A 50 -9.04 15.52 -10.75
CA ASN A 50 -7.85 15.44 -9.88
C ASN A 50 -7.71 16.54 -8.81
N ARG A 51 -8.67 17.47 -8.71
CA ARG A 51 -8.70 18.49 -7.65
C ARG A 51 -9.66 18.08 -6.54
N GLY A 52 -9.16 18.07 -5.30
CA GLY A 52 -9.95 17.76 -4.12
C GLY A 52 -10.36 19.00 -3.35
N ASN A 53 -11.65 19.19 -3.14
CA ASN A 53 -12.17 20.17 -2.19
C ASN A 53 -12.52 19.47 -0.88
N ILE A 54 -11.96 19.92 0.24
CA ILE A 54 -12.25 19.33 1.55
C ILE A 54 -13.68 19.71 1.98
N ARG A 55 -14.44 18.70 2.38
CA ARG A 55 -15.79 18.79 2.95
C ARG A 55 -15.80 18.16 4.34
N SER A 56 -16.75 18.56 5.17
CA SER A 56 -16.95 17.99 6.50
C SER A 56 -18.23 17.16 6.54
N CYS A 57 -18.20 16.04 7.25
CA CYS A 57 -19.40 15.31 7.62
C CYS A 57 -20.26 16.10 8.62
N ARG A 58 -21.52 15.72 8.82
CA ARG A 58 -22.38 16.37 9.82
C ARG A 58 -21.86 16.03 11.22
N ARG A 59 -22.31 16.81 12.21
CA ARG A 59 -21.75 16.82 13.57
C ARG A 59 -21.61 15.40 14.15
N SER A 60 -20.37 15.00 14.44
CA SER A 60 -19.97 13.70 15.01
C SER A 60 -20.19 12.46 14.11
N GLU A 61 -20.38 12.67 12.79
CA GLU A 61 -20.32 11.60 11.80
C GLU A 61 -18.88 11.39 11.31
N ASN A 62 -18.57 10.14 10.99
CA ASN A 62 -17.33 9.75 10.34
C ASN A 62 -17.63 9.44 8.87
N PHE A 63 -16.82 9.96 7.97
CA PHE A 63 -16.81 9.51 6.58
C PHE A 63 -16.35 8.05 6.56
N ASN A 64 -17.25 7.16 6.20
CA ASN A 64 -16.93 5.76 5.92
C ASN A 64 -16.43 5.71 4.47
N PRO A 65 -15.15 5.40 4.26
CA PRO A 65 -14.58 5.48 2.94
C PRO A 65 -15.06 4.32 2.07
N LYS A 66 -15.42 3.17 2.66
CA LYS A 66 -16.01 2.02 1.96
C LYS A 66 -17.40 2.32 1.40
N THR A 67 -18.27 2.96 2.18
CA THR A 67 -19.63 3.32 1.72
C THR A 67 -19.68 4.71 1.08
N LYS A 68 -18.53 5.40 0.95
CA LYS A 68 -18.39 6.75 0.38
C LYS A 68 -19.35 7.79 1.00
N THR A 69 -19.74 7.58 2.26
CA THR A 69 -20.82 8.34 2.93
C THR A 69 -20.46 8.68 4.36
N CYS A 70 -20.99 9.81 4.85
CA CYS A 70 -20.91 10.15 6.26
C CYS A 70 -21.92 9.31 7.04
N VAL A 71 -21.43 8.55 8.02
CA VAL A 71 -22.23 7.67 8.88
C VAL A 71 -21.94 7.97 10.35
N ARG A 72 -22.81 7.52 11.25
CA ARG A 72 -22.56 7.68 12.69
C ARG A 72 -21.33 6.88 13.12
N ALA A 73 -20.65 7.34 14.17
CA ALA A 73 -19.50 6.63 14.73
C ALA A 73 -19.80 5.17 15.12
N SER A 74 -21.05 4.85 15.45
CA SER A 74 -21.50 3.46 15.73
C SER A 74 -21.55 2.55 14.50
N GLN A 75 -21.58 3.12 13.28
CA GLN A 75 -21.61 2.38 12.01
C GLN A 75 -20.22 2.28 11.38
N TYR A 76 -19.33 3.21 11.71
CA TYR A 76 -17.94 3.21 11.27
C TYR A 76 -17.07 3.91 12.32
N GLU A 77 -16.26 3.12 13.02
CA GLU A 77 -15.24 3.62 13.94
C GLU A 77 -14.04 4.14 13.13
N CYS A 78 -13.66 5.39 13.35
CA CYS A 78 -12.59 6.02 12.60
C CYS A 78 -11.23 5.41 12.97
N PRO A 79 -10.50 4.77 12.03
CA PRO A 79 -9.25 4.08 12.32
C PRO A 79 -8.04 5.02 12.42
N ILE A 80 -8.24 6.33 12.61
CA ILE A 80 -7.11 7.25 12.76
C ILE A 80 -6.25 6.79 13.93
N THR A 81 -4.98 6.51 13.64
CA THR A 81 -3.89 6.38 14.61
C THR A 81 -3.82 7.68 15.38
N THR A 82 -4.64 7.77 16.42
CA THR A 82 -4.43 8.74 17.47
C THR A 82 -3.14 8.29 18.10
N THR A 83 -2.05 9.02 17.85
CA THR A 83 -0.94 9.09 18.79
C THR A 83 -1.53 9.62 20.09
N THR A 84 -2.22 8.75 20.82
CA THR A 84 -2.53 8.97 22.22
C THR A 84 -1.17 8.92 22.88
N ALA A 85 -0.62 10.10 23.16
CA ALA A 85 0.43 10.22 24.13
C ALA A 85 -0.14 9.72 25.46
N THR A 86 -0.01 8.42 25.70
CA THR A 86 -0.15 7.85 27.02
C THR A 86 0.99 8.47 27.83
N THR A 87 0.67 9.46 28.64
CA THR A 87 1.52 9.87 29.77
C THR A 87 1.60 8.67 30.70
N THR A 88 2.57 7.81 30.43
CA THR A 88 3.02 6.77 31.34
C THR A 88 3.72 7.48 32.49
N THR A 89 3.00 7.68 33.60
CA THR A 89 3.61 7.95 34.90
C THR A 89 4.53 6.77 35.20
N THR A 90 5.84 7.02 35.14
CA THR A 90 6.89 6.07 35.53
C THR A 90 6.76 5.71 37.00
N GLU A 91 6.09 4.59 37.26
CA GLU A 91 6.33 3.78 38.45
C GLU A 91 7.55 2.89 38.17
N PRO A 92 8.54 2.80 39.08
CA PRO A 92 9.74 2.00 38.85
C PRO A 92 9.37 0.51 38.85
N THR A 93 9.11 -0.03 37.66
CA THR A 93 8.91 -1.46 37.45
C THR A 93 10.25 -2.07 37.06
N THR A 94 10.74 -2.96 37.91
CA THR A 94 11.94 -3.78 37.72
C THR A 94 11.90 -4.50 36.37
N ILE A 95 12.83 -4.16 35.49
CA ILE A 95 12.98 -4.74 34.16
C ILE A 95 13.44 -6.20 34.32
N ALA A 96 12.54 -7.14 34.02
CA ALA A 96 12.94 -8.50 33.73
C ALA A 96 13.61 -8.52 32.35
N THR A 97 14.92 -8.73 32.34
CA THR A 97 15.75 -8.91 31.14
C THR A 97 15.28 -10.13 30.36
N THR A 98 14.33 -9.93 29.46
CA THR A 98 13.97 -10.94 28.46
C THR A 98 14.92 -10.74 27.28
N THR A 99 15.83 -11.69 27.12
CA THR A 99 16.75 -11.76 25.99
C THR A 99 15.96 -11.74 24.68
N LEU A 100 16.23 -10.74 23.84
CA LEU A 100 15.75 -10.66 22.47
C LEU A 100 16.18 -11.94 21.74
N ARG A 101 15.25 -12.86 21.53
CA ARG A 101 15.46 -13.99 20.64
C ARG A 101 15.44 -13.41 19.22
N THR A 102 16.61 -13.27 18.61
CA THR A 102 16.76 -12.99 17.18
C THR A 102 15.81 -13.93 16.43
N ALA A 103 14.83 -13.37 15.70
CA ALA A 103 13.99 -14.17 14.84
C ALA A 103 14.91 -14.97 13.91
N ALA A 104 14.72 -16.29 13.85
CA ALA A 104 15.52 -17.13 12.98
C ALA A 104 15.44 -16.57 11.55
N PRO A 105 16.57 -16.48 10.81
CA PRO A 105 16.53 -16.17 9.39
C PRO A 105 15.55 -17.13 8.73
N CYS A 106 14.61 -16.60 7.96
CA CYS A 106 13.66 -17.45 7.28
C CYS A 106 14.46 -18.37 6.33
N SER A 107 14.09 -19.64 6.28
CA SER A 107 14.65 -20.61 5.34
C SER A 107 13.48 -21.18 4.57
N PRO A 108 13.38 -20.95 3.25
CA PRO A 108 12.28 -21.51 2.46
C PRO A 108 12.40 -23.03 2.49
N GLN A 109 11.31 -23.72 2.80
CA GLN A 109 11.29 -25.18 2.70
C GLN A 109 11.20 -25.59 1.23
N GLU A 110 12.06 -26.51 0.78
CA GLU A 110 12.12 -26.93 -0.62
C GLU A 110 10.79 -27.49 -1.14
N GLU A 111 10.01 -28.18 -0.30
CA GLU A 111 8.66 -28.62 -0.67
C GLU A 111 7.72 -27.48 -1.05
N ASN A 112 7.84 -26.31 -0.41
CA ASN A 112 6.96 -25.18 -0.67
C ASN A 112 7.29 -24.53 -2.02
N LEU A 113 8.57 -24.48 -2.39
CA LEU A 113 9.03 -23.95 -3.69
C LEU A 113 8.45 -24.73 -4.88
N LYS A 114 8.15 -26.04 -4.71
CA LYS A 114 7.56 -26.87 -5.78
C LYS A 114 6.17 -26.41 -6.22
N ARG A 115 5.49 -25.57 -5.43
CA ARG A 115 4.16 -25.01 -5.74
C ARG A 115 4.24 -23.74 -6.57
N PHE A 116 5.44 -23.36 -7.02
CA PHE A 116 5.68 -22.10 -7.73
C PHE A 116 6.52 -22.31 -8.99
N THR A 117 6.44 -21.31 -9.88
CA THR A 117 7.36 -21.17 -11.02
C THR A 117 8.20 -19.91 -10.81
N LEU A 118 9.52 -20.06 -10.87
CA LEU A 118 10.49 -18.98 -10.65
C LEU A 118 10.70 -18.12 -11.91
N TYR A 119 10.83 -16.82 -11.68
CA TYR A 119 11.09 -15.77 -12.66
C TYR A 119 12.10 -14.78 -12.08
N GLU A 120 13.36 -14.87 -12.49
CA GLU A 120 14.40 -13.92 -12.08
C GLU A 120 14.33 -12.61 -12.86
N PHE A 121 14.57 -11.48 -12.18
CA PHE A 121 14.65 -10.17 -12.81
C PHE A 121 15.49 -9.19 -11.98
N LYS A 122 16.58 -8.66 -12.57
CA LYS A 122 17.45 -7.61 -11.98
C LYS A 122 17.89 -7.86 -10.51
N GLY A 123 17.97 -9.11 -10.07
CA GLY A 123 18.38 -9.48 -8.72
C GLY A 123 17.21 -9.76 -7.75
N SER A 124 15.97 -9.59 -8.20
CA SER A 124 14.76 -10.05 -7.49
C SER A 124 14.26 -11.37 -8.07
N SER A 125 13.72 -12.22 -7.19
CA SER A 125 13.13 -13.52 -7.58
C SER A 125 11.61 -13.47 -7.44
N TYR A 126 10.89 -13.65 -8.55
CA TYR A 126 9.43 -13.71 -8.56
C TYR A 126 8.92 -15.14 -8.70
N PHE A 127 7.95 -15.52 -7.87
CA PHE A 127 7.37 -16.86 -7.82
C PHE A 127 5.87 -16.79 -8.07
N ILE A 128 5.43 -17.21 -9.26
CA ILE A 128 3.99 -17.34 -9.52
C ILE A 128 3.48 -18.69 -9.01
N SER A 129 2.35 -18.66 -8.31
CA SER A 129 1.71 -19.86 -7.78
C SER A 129 1.28 -20.84 -8.87
N HIS A 130 1.31 -22.14 -8.58
CA HIS A 130 0.64 -23.15 -9.41
C HIS A 130 -0.86 -23.15 -9.17
N ASP A 131 -1.26 -22.98 -7.90
CA ASP A 131 -2.64 -22.95 -7.45
C ASP A 131 -3.29 -21.58 -7.66
N PHE A 132 -4.61 -21.57 -7.87
CA PHE A 132 -5.40 -20.35 -7.81
C PHE A 132 -5.56 -19.89 -6.36
N TYR A 133 -5.56 -18.58 -6.13
CA TYR A 133 -5.71 -18.06 -4.77
C TYR A 133 -7.18 -18.09 -4.34
N THR A 134 -7.41 -18.37 -3.06
CA THR A 134 -8.75 -18.38 -2.46
C THR A 134 -9.05 -17.10 -1.70
N SER A 135 -8.02 -16.43 -1.18
CA SER A 135 -8.10 -15.08 -0.60
C SER A 135 -6.71 -14.44 -0.59
N ALA A 136 -6.64 -13.11 -0.65
CA ALA A 136 -5.37 -12.39 -0.64
C ALA A 136 -4.54 -12.69 0.63
N ASN A 137 -5.21 -12.89 1.76
CA ASN A 137 -4.55 -13.33 3.01
C ASN A 137 -3.89 -14.70 2.85
N ALA A 138 -4.60 -15.67 2.25
CA ALA A 138 -4.03 -17.01 2.02
C ALA A 138 -2.87 -16.98 1.02
N ALA A 139 -2.96 -16.10 0.00
CA ALA A 139 -1.88 -15.87 -0.95
C ALA A 139 -0.63 -15.29 -0.26
N ALA A 140 -0.81 -14.26 0.57
CA ALA A 140 0.27 -13.67 1.37
C ALA A 140 0.94 -14.69 2.29
N GLN A 141 0.15 -15.50 3.00
CA GLN A 141 0.67 -16.60 3.83
C GLN A 141 1.47 -17.62 3.02
N MET A 142 1.06 -17.93 1.79
CA MET A 142 1.83 -18.83 0.92
C MET A 142 3.17 -18.21 0.52
N CYS A 143 3.23 -16.91 0.26
CA CYS A 143 4.50 -16.23 -0.01
C CYS A 143 5.44 -16.26 1.21
N GLU A 144 4.91 -16.10 2.43
CA GLU A 144 5.71 -16.19 3.66
C GLU A 144 6.38 -17.57 3.81
N THR A 145 5.75 -18.65 3.32
CA THR A 145 6.35 -20.01 3.37
C THR A 145 7.61 -20.19 2.53
N ILE A 146 7.84 -19.27 1.58
CA ILE A 146 9.03 -19.22 0.72
C ILE A 146 9.87 -17.98 1.01
N CYS A 147 9.82 -17.45 2.24
CA CYS A 147 10.55 -16.24 2.65
C CYS A 147 10.16 -14.95 1.93
N GLY A 148 9.09 -14.99 1.14
CA GLY A 148 8.67 -13.88 0.32
C GLY A 148 7.45 -13.18 0.86
N TYR A 149 6.92 -12.31 0.02
CA TYR A 149 5.69 -11.57 0.22
C TYR A 149 5.00 -11.40 -1.14
N LEU A 150 3.72 -11.01 -1.16
CA LEU A 150 3.07 -10.69 -2.43
C LEU A 150 3.85 -9.57 -3.13
N ALA A 151 4.13 -9.72 -4.43
CA ALA A 151 5.03 -8.83 -5.17
C ALA A 151 4.66 -7.35 -4.98
N GLU A 152 5.63 -6.54 -4.56
CA GLU A 152 5.48 -5.10 -4.30
C GLU A 152 6.09 -4.37 -5.50
N VAL A 153 5.26 -3.86 -6.43
CA VAL A 153 5.75 -3.22 -7.67
C VAL A 153 6.13 -1.77 -7.41
N ASP A 154 7.41 -1.44 -7.61
CA ASP A 154 7.99 -0.12 -7.30
C ASP A 154 8.28 0.73 -8.54
N ASN A 155 8.21 0.16 -9.75
CA ASN A 155 8.50 0.88 -11.01
C ASN A 155 7.88 0.19 -12.24
N GLN A 156 7.95 0.88 -13.39
CA GLN A 156 7.45 0.39 -14.69
C GLN A 156 8.10 -0.93 -15.11
N GLU A 157 9.36 -1.15 -14.80
CA GLU A 157 10.09 -2.33 -15.30
C GLU A 157 9.66 -3.60 -14.54
N GLU A 158 9.30 -3.45 -13.27
CA GLU A 158 8.66 -4.50 -12.48
C GLU A 158 7.21 -4.74 -12.89
N GLU A 159 6.46 -3.68 -13.23
CA GLU A 159 5.12 -3.83 -13.78
C GLU A 159 5.14 -4.61 -15.11
N ASP A 160 6.07 -4.26 -16.02
CA ASP A 160 6.30 -4.97 -17.27
C ASP A 160 6.66 -6.44 -17.00
N ARG A 161 7.41 -6.71 -15.92
CA ARG A 161 7.70 -8.06 -15.47
C ARG A 161 6.43 -8.80 -15.05
N MET A 162 5.55 -8.19 -14.28
CA MET A 162 4.27 -8.78 -13.90
C MET A 162 3.39 -9.07 -15.13
N HIS A 163 3.31 -8.14 -16.09
CA HIS A 163 2.60 -8.34 -17.35
C HIS A 163 3.19 -9.50 -18.19
N SER A 164 4.52 -9.63 -18.24
CA SER A 164 5.19 -10.78 -18.88
C SER A 164 4.87 -12.09 -18.17
N ILE A 165 4.82 -12.11 -16.83
CA ILE A 165 4.49 -13.31 -16.05
C ILE A 165 3.06 -13.74 -16.34
N VAL A 166 2.06 -12.86 -16.16
CA VAL A 166 0.65 -13.21 -16.40
C VAL A 166 0.38 -13.63 -17.86
N GLY A 167 1.05 -13.00 -18.82
CA GLY A 167 0.91 -13.31 -20.24
C GLY A 167 1.29 -14.76 -20.60
N ARG A 168 2.25 -15.35 -19.87
CA ARG A 168 2.75 -16.72 -20.09
C ARG A 168 1.90 -17.80 -19.43
N HIS A 169 0.93 -17.43 -18.59
CA HIS A 169 0.09 -18.38 -17.86
C HIS A 169 -1.34 -18.35 -18.38
N ASN A 170 -2.04 -19.49 -18.27
CA ASN A 170 -3.45 -19.59 -18.65
C ASN A 170 -4.35 -19.16 -17.49
N VAL A 171 -4.35 -17.86 -17.20
CA VAL A 171 -5.10 -17.21 -16.12
C VAL A 171 -5.76 -15.93 -16.61
N THR A 172 -6.75 -15.45 -15.86
CA THR A 172 -7.38 -14.14 -16.10
C THR A 172 -6.51 -13.01 -15.58
N ALA A 173 -5.92 -13.19 -14.40
CA ALA A 173 -5.09 -12.18 -13.75
C ALA A 173 -4.08 -12.82 -12.79
N ILE A 174 -3.21 -11.99 -12.22
CA ILE A 174 -2.42 -12.31 -11.04
C ILE A 174 -2.66 -11.27 -9.94
N LEU A 175 -2.74 -11.72 -8.70
CA LEU A 175 -2.74 -10.88 -7.50
C LEU A 175 -1.31 -10.44 -7.15
N ILE A 176 -1.15 -9.16 -6.80
CA ILE A 176 0.08 -8.56 -6.29
C ILE A 176 -0.17 -7.88 -4.92
N GLY A 177 0.86 -7.27 -4.32
CA GLY A 177 0.87 -6.89 -2.90
C GLY A 177 0.07 -5.65 -2.50
N GLY A 178 -0.43 -4.87 -3.46
CA GLY A 178 -1.20 -3.65 -3.20
C GLY A 178 -2.62 -3.94 -2.67
N THR A 179 -3.07 -3.13 -1.72
CA THR A 179 -4.44 -3.15 -1.18
C THR A 179 -4.83 -1.78 -0.64
N ASP A 180 -6.10 -1.43 -0.66
CA ASP A 180 -6.65 -0.27 0.04
C ASP A 180 -7.78 -0.65 1.02
N LYS A 181 -7.92 -1.95 1.31
CA LYS A 181 -8.88 -2.56 2.26
C LYS A 181 -9.05 -1.82 3.59
N TYR A 182 -7.96 -1.24 4.08
CA TYR A 182 -7.95 -0.60 5.38
C TYR A 182 -8.29 0.89 5.31
N ARG A 183 -8.12 1.49 4.15
CA ARG A 183 -8.33 2.89 3.88
C ARG A 183 -8.60 3.08 2.39
N GLU A 184 -9.85 2.89 2.03
CA GLU A 184 -10.35 3.03 0.67
C GLU A 184 -9.85 4.31 -0.05
N GLY A 185 -9.32 4.13 -1.26
CA GLY A 185 -8.65 5.15 -2.07
C GLY A 185 -7.20 5.45 -1.66
N PHE A 186 -6.66 4.75 -0.66
CA PHE A 186 -5.27 4.85 -0.21
C PHE A 186 -4.60 3.48 -0.28
N TRP A 187 -3.86 3.27 -1.36
CA TRP A 187 -3.17 2.02 -1.64
C TRP A 187 -1.89 1.88 -0.82
N GLU A 188 -1.77 0.74 -0.15
CA GLU A 188 -0.64 0.34 0.67
C GLU A 188 -0.28 -1.12 0.43
N PHE A 189 0.96 -1.52 0.75
CA PHE A 189 1.36 -2.91 0.68
C PHE A 189 0.84 -3.68 1.89
N ALA A 190 0.15 -4.79 1.63
CA ALA A 190 -0.57 -5.56 2.64
C ALA A 190 0.34 -6.03 3.79
N ARG A 191 1.62 -6.29 3.51
CA ARG A 191 2.60 -6.83 4.46
C ARG A 191 2.94 -5.86 5.59
N ASN A 192 3.22 -4.60 5.25
CA ASN A 192 3.89 -3.66 6.16
C ASN A 192 3.19 -2.31 6.25
N ARG A 193 2.05 -2.12 5.55
CA ARG A 193 1.26 -0.89 5.57
C ARG A 193 2.00 0.32 5.00
N ARG A 194 3.09 0.10 4.26
CA ARG A 194 3.79 1.17 3.56
C ARG A 194 2.94 1.61 2.36
N PRO A 195 2.86 2.92 2.07
CA PRO A 195 2.12 3.41 0.91
C PRO A 195 2.71 2.84 -0.38
N VAL A 196 1.85 2.48 -1.34
CA VAL A 196 2.29 2.15 -2.70
C VAL A 196 2.75 3.43 -3.36
N THR A 197 4.01 3.47 -3.79
CA THR A 197 4.61 4.69 -4.36
C THR A 197 4.53 4.74 -5.89
N TYR A 198 4.40 3.58 -6.53
CA TYR A 198 4.20 3.44 -7.96
C TYR A 198 2.79 2.94 -8.25
N LEU A 199 1.97 3.79 -8.87
CA LEU A 199 0.59 3.48 -9.26
C LEU A 199 0.39 3.86 -10.72
N HIS A 200 0.27 2.83 -11.55
CA HIS A 200 -0.05 2.95 -12.97
C HIS A 200 -1.30 2.12 -13.24
N TRP A 201 -2.46 2.75 -13.09
CA TRP A 201 -3.74 2.09 -13.27
C TRP A 201 -4.08 1.93 -14.76
N HIS A 202 -4.77 0.84 -15.08
CA HIS A 202 -5.45 0.70 -16.36
C HIS A 202 -6.46 1.82 -16.56
N GLU A 203 -6.79 2.11 -17.83
CA GLU A 203 -7.81 3.11 -18.12
C GLU A 203 -9.16 2.70 -17.52
N GLY A 204 -9.67 3.54 -16.61
CA GLY A 204 -10.92 3.28 -15.89
C GLY A 204 -10.73 2.73 -14.49
N GLU A 205 -9.50 2.35 -14.11
CA GLU A 205 -9.16 1.79 -12.81
C GLU A 205 -8.46 2.81 -11.88
N PRO A 206 -8.47 2.59 -10.55
CA PRO A 206 -9.30 1.60 -9.87
C PRO A 206 -10.76 2.07 -9.82
N ASN A 207 -11.70 1.15 -9.94
CA ASN A 207 -13.12 1.48 -10.05
C ASN A 207 -13.97 1.13 -8.81
N ASP A 208 -13.37 0.41 -7.85
CA ASP A 208 -13.99 -0.11 -6.62
C ASP A 208 -15.32 -0.82 -6.94
N ALA A 209 -15.29 -1.82 -7.83
CA ALA A 209 -16.52 -2.40 -8.37
C ALA A 209 -17.40 -2.92 -7.24
N LEU A 210 -18.64 -2.42 -7.20
CA LEU A 210 -19.64 -2.76 -6.18
C LEU A 210 -19.19 -2.49 -4.72
N HIS A 211 -18.11 -1.73 -4.48
CA HIS A 211 -17.49 -1.50 -3.17
C HIS A 211 -16.83 -2.73 -2.53
N TYR A 212 -16.29 -3.63 -3.37
CA TYR A 212 -15.70 -4.91 -2.97
C TYR A 212 -14.29 -5.16 -3.49
N GLU A 213 -13.69 -4.23 -4.23
CA GLU A 213 -12.39 -4.42 -4.90
C GLU A 213 -11.26 -3.76 -4.13
N ASP A 214 -10.87 -4.40 -3.03
CA ASP A 214 -9.88 -3.84 -2.10
C ASP A 214 -8.42 -4.34 -2.37
N CYS A 215 -8.17 -5.11 -3.44
CA CYS A 215 -6.88 -5.75 -3.74
C CYS A 215 -6.36 -5.38 -5.13
N MET A 216 -5.05 -5.43 -5.34
CA MET A 216 -4.42 -5.05 -6.61
C MET A 216 -4.07 -6.28 -7.45
N CYS A 217 -4.48 -6.26 -8.73
CA CYS A 217 -4.21 -7.31 -9.68
C CYS A 217 -3.58 -6.76 -10.97
N ILE A 218 -2.93 -7.66 -11.72
CA ILE A 218 -2.51 -7.44 -13.11
C ILE A 218 -3.35 -8.34 -14.00
N MET A 219 -4.21 -7.76 -14.83
CA MET A 219 -5.07 -8.50 -15.75
C MET A 219 -4.33 -8.87 -17.05
N LYS A 220 -4.58 -10.09 -17.53
CA LYS A 220 -3.94 -10.60 -18.75
C LYS A 220 -4.38 -9.78 -19.97
N GLY A 221 -3.41 -9.24 -20.70
CA GLY A 221 -3.64 -8.51 -21.95
C GLY A 221 -4.09 -7.06 -21.77
N TRP A 222 -4.16 -6.58 -20.52
CA TRP A 222 -4.42 -5.17 -20.21
C TRP A 222 -3.10 -4.46 -19.93
N VAL A 223 -3.12 -3.13 -19.97
CA VAL A 223 -1.99 -2.26 -19.63
C VAL A 223 -2.29 -1.59 -18.29
N GLY A 224 -1.40 -1.68 -17.31
CA GLY A 224 -1.65 -1.11 -15.99
C GLY A 224 -2.21 -2.12 -14.99
N MET A 225 -2.31 -1.65 -13.77
CA MET A 225 -2.91 -2.31 -12.62
C MET A 225 -4.43 -2.18 -12.65
N ILE A 226 -5.12 -3.13 -12.03
CA ILE A 226 -6.56 -3.06 -11.74
C ILE A 226 -6.76 -3.29 -10.25
N ASP A 227 -7.82 -2.73 -9.67
CA ASP A 227 -8.35 -3.26 -8.44
C ASP A 227 -9.17 -4.52 -8.72
N CYS A 228 -9.22 -5.42 -7.75
CA CYS A 228 -9.85 -6.71 -7.87
C CYS A 228 -10.33 -7.17 -6.49
N ALA A 229 -11.32 -8.07 -6.49
CA ALA A 229 -11.78 -8.67 -5.24
C ALA A 229 -10.65 -9.41 -4.51
N CYS A 230 -10.47 -9.15 -3.21
CA CYS A 230 -9.52 -9.89 -2.38
C CYS A 230 -9.86 -11.38 -2.22
N THR A 231 -11.04 -11.80 -2.65
CA THR A 231 -11.49 -13.19 -2.73
C THR A 231 -12.11 -13.37 -4.12
N PRO A 232 -11.48 -14.10 -5.05
CA PRO A 232 -11.91 -14.10 -6.44
C PRO A 232 -13.19 -14.94 -6.59
N MET A 233 -14.22 -14.36 -7.20
CA MET A 233 -15.44 -15.10 -7.52
C MET A 233 -15.31 -15.77 -8.88
N TYR A 234 -14.94 -17.06 -8.86
CA TYR A 234 -14.94 -17.95 -10.03
C TYR A 234 -13.93 -17.64 -11.15
N LEU A 235 -13.09 -16.62 -10.99
CA LEU A 235 -12.03 -16.32 -11.95
C LEU A 235 -10.75 -17.10 -11.65
N PRO A 236 -10.08 -17.68 -12.68
CA PRO A 236 -8.79 -18.33 -12.51
C PRO A 236 -7.71 -17.28 -12.30
N VAL A 237 -7.45 -16.93 -11.06
CA VAL A 237 -6.45 -15.93 -10.67
C VAL A 237 -5.38 -16.59 -9.81
N LYS A 238 -4.12 -16.38 -10.19
CA LYS A 238 -2.94 -16.80 -9.43
C LYS A 238 -2.40 -15.62 -8.63
N PHE A 239 -1.32 -15.82 -7.89
CA PHE A 239 -0.63 -14.75 -7.19
C PHE A 239 0.87 -14.84 -7.44
N VAL A 240 1.56 -13.71 -7.32
CA VAL A 240 3.02 -13.64 -7.46
C VAL A 240 3.63 -13.24 -6.14
N CYS A 241 4.59 -14.03 -5.69
CA CYS A 241 5.46 -13.70 -4.56
C CYS A 241 6.76 -13.09 -5.06
N GLU A 242 7.37 -12.26 -4.23
CA GLU A 242 8.69 -11.69 -4.39
C GLU A 242 9.56 -12.04 -3.18
N VAL A 243 10.84 -12.33 -3.44
CA VAL A 243 11.87 -12.68 -2.44
C VAL A 243 13.09 -11.82 -2.67
#